data_AF-A0A381Y0P8-F1
#
_entry.id   AF-A0A381Y0P8-F1
#
_cell.length_a   1.000
_cell.length_b   1.000
_cell.length_c   1.000
_cell.angle_alpha   90.00
_cell.angle_beta   90.00
_cell.angle_gamma   90.00
#
_symmetry.space_group_name_H-M   'P 1'
#
loop_
_entity.id
_entity.type
_entity.pdbx_description
1 polymer ?
#
loop_
_entity_poly.entity_id
_entity_poly.type
_entity_poly.pdbx_seq_one_letter_code
_entity_poly.pdbx_strand_id
1 'polypeptide(L)'
;MGPTSVQANAEAGLPFAQLPEGFLEQIDEVLEREPNHPEPDVTFSHSAWDRRPFTLRSFLGPHAPWLLMALLLVVVETGLQHLGPLLTQVAIDHGVMAANTGVLVAACLGYVGSIGLASGASFLRVRFTGRLGERLVYELRVRVFSHFQRQSLDFFTEEKAGVLMTRMTSDIEALTVLFQEGLVNFAVQAMTLVVITVYLLVLNP
;
A
#
# COMPACT_ATOMS: atom_id res chain seq x y z
N MET A 1 35.72 49.44 12.22
CA MET A 1 34.42 48.78 11.92
C MET A 1 33.70 49.66 10.93
N GLY A 2 33.54 49.21 9.68
CA GLY A 2 32.80 49.97 8.67
C GLY A 2 31.28 49.89 8.91
N PRO A 3 30.47 50.71 8.20
CA PRO A 3 29.02 50.64 8.28
C PRO A 3 28.52 49.24 7.91
N THR A 4 27.48 48.78 8.59
CA THR A 4 26.84 47.50 8.24
C THR A 4 26.22 47.58 6.85
N SER A 5 26.05 46.45 6.18
CA SER A 5 25.39 46.38 4.86
C SER A 5 24.00 47.05 4.84
N VAL A 6 23.31 47.03 6.00
CA VAL A 6 22.02 47.71 6.21
C VAL A 6 22.19 49.23 6.23
N GLN A 7 23.18 49.75 6.95
CA GLN A 7 23.47 51.19 7.03
C GLN A 7 23.93 51.75 5.68
N ALA A 8 24.79 51.02 4.97
CA ALA A 8 25.26 51.41 3.64
C ALA A 8 24.12 51.46 2.59
N ASN A 9 23.17 50.53 2.66
CA ASN A 9 21.99 50.54 1.78
C ASN A 9 21.00 51.65 2.12
N ALA A 10 20.86 52.00 3.41
CA ALA A 10 20.01 53.08 3.87
C ALA A 10 20.55 54.47 3.46
N GLU A 11 21.86 54.69 3.58
CA GLU A 11 22.53 55.91 3.10
C GLU A 11 22.51 56.03 1.57
N ALA A 12 22.50 54.90 0.85
CA ALA A 12 22.42 54.86 -0.62
C ALA A 12 21.01 55.11 -1.19
N GLY A 13 19.99 55.34 -0.34
CA GLY A 13 18.62 55.64 -0.77
C GLY A 13 17.95 54.50 -1.55
N LEU A 14 18.41 53.26 -1.37
CA LEU A 14 17.86 52.11 -2.06
C LEU A 14 16.49 51.72 -1.47
N PRO A 15 15.49 51.39 -2.30
CA PRO A 15 14.07 51.31 -1.91
C PRO A 15 13.73 50.21 -0.89
N PHE A 16 14.67 49.30 -0.57
CA PHE A 16 14.44 48.15 0.31
C PHE A 16 15.23 48.21 1.63
N ALA A 17 15.85 49.35 1.94
CA ALA A 17 16.68 49.50 3.14
C ALA A 17 15.89 49.97 4.38
N GLN A 18 14.69 50.51 4.18
CA GLN A 18 13.82 50.99 5.24
C GLN A 18 12.58 50.11 5.29
N LEU A 19 12.23 49.60 6.48
CA LEU A 19 10.93 48.96 6.70
C LEU A 19 9.85 49.99 6.34
N PRO A 20 8.92 49.68 5.41
CA PRO A 20 7.85 50.61 5.03
C PRO A 20 7.09 51.12 6.27
N GLU A 21 6.68 52.38 6.25
CA GLU A 21 5.82 52.93 7.30
C GLU A 21 4.53 52.10 7.37
N GLY A 22 4.14 51.65 8.57
CA GLY A 22 2.98 50.78 8.80
C GLY A 22 3.24 49.27 8.67
N PHE A 23 4.45 48.82 8.35
CA PHE A 23 4.76 47.39 8.25
C PHE A 23 4.65 46.66 9.60
N LEU A 24 5.00 47.34 10.70
CA LEU A 24 4.80 46.80 12.05
C LEU A 24 3.31 46.62 12.38
N GLU A 25 2.47 47.54 11.91
CA GLU A 25 1.02 47.50 12.11
C GLU A 25 0.38 46.35 11.31
N GLN A 26 0.88 46.07 10.09
CA GLN A 26 0.50 44.89 9.31
C GLN A 26 0.96 43.57 9.97
N ILE A 27 2.14 43.55 10.59
CA ILE A 27 2.62 42.37 11.33
C ILE A 27 1.71 42.11 12.54
N ASP A 28 1.37 43.16 13.30
CA ASP A 28 0.48 43.03 14.46
C ASP A 28 -0.93 42.56 14.03
N GLU A 29 -1.47 43.08 12.93
CA GLU A 29 -2.75 42.64 12.37
C GLU A 29 -2.72 41.16 11.92
N VAL A 30 -1.59 40.70 11.36
CA VAL A 30 -1.41 39.29 10.98
C VAL A 30 -1.30 38.41 12.21
N LEU A 31 -0.51 38.80 13.22
CA LEU A 31 -0.33 38.04 14.46
C LEU A 31 -1.62 37.92 15.26
N GLU A 32 -2.47 38.96 15.28
CA GLU A 32 -3.80 38.90 15.90
C GLU A 32 -4.75 37.92 15.20
N ARG A 33 -4.55 37.69 13.90
CA ARG A 33 -5.39 36.85 13.06
C ARG A 33 -4.84 35.44 12.87
N GLU A 34 -3.61 35.18 13.34
CA GLU A 34 -3.01 33.86 13.28
C GLU A 34 -3.75 32.89 14.21
N PRO A 35 -4.29 31.79 13.66
CA PRO A 35 -4.91 30.76 14.50
C PRO A 35 -3.84 30.10 15.36
N ASN A 36 -4.15 29.83 16.63
CA ASN A 36 -3.26 29.09 17.53
C ASN A 36 -2.91 27.73 16.91
N HIS A 37 -1.64 27.56 16.53
CA HIS A 37 -1.07 26.30 16.08
C HIS A 37 -0.45 25.59 17.29
N PRO A 38 -1.15 24.64 17.95
CA PRO A 38 -0.52 23.86 18.99
C PRO A 38 0.71 23.15 18.41
N GLU A 39 1.78 23.08 19.20
CA GLU A 39 2.94 22.28 18.81
C GLU A 39 2.47 20.87 18.45
N PRO A 40 2.80 20.36 17.25
CA PRO A 40 2.36 19.03 16.86
C PRO A 40 2.95 18.02 17.86
N ASP A 41 2.10 17.20 18.46
CA ASP A 41 2.53 16.07 19.29
C ASP A 41 3.11 14.99 18.36
N VAL A 42 4.38 15.15 17.99
CA VAL A 42 5.09 14.21 17.11
C VAL A 42 5.65 13.09 17.97
N THR A 43 4.92 11.97 18.03
CA THR A 43 5.44 10.76 18.67
C THR A 43 6.50 10.10 17.79
N PHE A 44 7.78 10.30 18.12
CA PHE A 44 8.87 9.63 17.43
C PHE A 44 8.94 8.14 17.83
N SER A 45 8.79 7.24 16.86
CA SER A 45 9.01 5.80 17.04
C SER A 45 10.39 5.42 16.51
N HIS A 46 11.26 4.91 17.39
CA HIS A 46 12.57 4.41 17.00
C HIS A 46 12.50 2.92 16.68
N SER A 47 12.65 2.57 15.40
CA SER A 47 12.85 1.20 14.95
C SER A 47 14.34 0.85 14.99
N ALA A 48 14.74 -0.17 15.75
CA ALA A 48 16.11 -0.68 15.73
C ALA A 48 16.46 -1.20 14.33
N TRP A 49 17.64 -0.85 13.82
CA TRP A 49 18.08 -1.21 12.47
C TRP A 49 18.30 -2.73 12.36
N ASP A 50 17.56 -3.38 11.48
CA ASP A 50 17.71 -4.80 11.21
C ASP A 50 18.92 -5.06 10.29
N ARG A 51 20.06 -5.43 10.90
CA ARG A 51 21.32 -5.75 10.20
C ARG A 51 21.25 -7.02 9.36
N ARG A 52 20.16 -7.80 9.48
CA ARG A 52 20.05 -9.08 8.78
C ARG A 52 20.06 -8.86 7.26
N PRO A 53 20.74 -9.73 6.50
CA PRO A 53 20.71 -9.67 5.04
C PRO A 53 19.25 -9.75 4.59
N PHE A 54 18.88 -8.88 3.66
CA PHE A 54 17.53 -8.86 3.12
C PHE A 54 17.29 -10.15 2.34
N THR A 55 16.47 -11.04 2.88
CA THR A 55 15.96 -12.20 2.16
C THR A 55 14.44 -12.15 2.16
N LEU A 56 13.83 -12.56 1.04
CA LEU A 56 12.38 -12.68 0.91
C LEU A 56 11.78 -13.53 2.04
N ARG A 57 12.46 -14.60 2.43
CA ARG A 57 12.02 -15.49 3.51
C ARG A 57 12.04 -14.81 4.88
N SER A 58 13.10 -14.07 5.22
CA SER A 58 13.17 -13.35 6.50
C SER A 58 12.19 -12.18 6.58
N PHE A 59 11.85 -11.59 5.43
CA PHE A 59 10.90 -10.49 5.32
C PHE A 59 9.45 -10.94 5.38
N LEU A 60 9.08 -11.99 4.65
CA LEU A 60 7.72 -12.54 4.62
C LEU A 60 7.41 -13.44 5.82
N GLY A 61 8.42 -14.06 6.44
CA GLY A 61 8.26 -15.01 7.56
C GLY A 61 7.41 -14.48 8.71
N PRO A 62 7.67 -13.27 9.26
CA PRO A 62 6.84 -12.67 10.31
C PRO A 62 5.39 -12.43 9.88
N HIS A 63 5.13 -12.32 8.58
CA HIS A 63 3.82 -12.05 7.99
C HIS A 63 3.09 -13.34 7.54
N ALA A 64 3.69 -14.51 7.74
CA ALA A 64 3.12 -15.82 7.39
C ALA A 64 1.67 -16.05 7.86
N PRO A 65 1.25 -15.72 9.10
CA PRO A 65 -0.14 -15.93 9.52
C PRO A 65 -1.12 -15.04 8.75
N TRP A 66 -0.73 -13.82 8.42
CA TRP A 66 -1.54 -12.90 7.61
C TRP A 66 -1.62 -13.36 6.15
N LEU A 67 -0.52 -13.87 5.60
CA LEU A 67 -0.51 -14.48 4.27
C LEU A 67 -1.38 -15.75 4.21
N LEU A 68 -1.37 -16.57 5.27
CA LEU A 68 -2.22 -17.75 5.38
C LEU A 68 -3.70 -17.36 5.51
N MET A 69 -4.02 -16.29 6.22
CA MET A 69 -5.38 -15.74 6.25
C MET A 69 -5.82 -15.23 4.88
N ALA A 70 -4.95 -14.53 4.15
CA ALA A 70 -5.22 -14.09 2.79
C ALA A 70 -5.50 -15.28 1.86
N LEU A 71 -4.72 -16.36 2.00
CA LEU A 71 -4.96 -17.62 1.29
C LEU A 71 -6.32 -18.21 1.64
N LEU A 72 -6.66 -18.31 2.92
CA LEU A 72 -7.96 -18.85 3.36
C LEU A 72 -9.11 -18.08 2.70
N LEU A 73 -9.00 -16.75 2.62
CA LEU A 73 -10.00 -15.91 1.97
C LEU A 73 -10.11 -16.19 0.45
N VAL A 74 -8.99 -16.45 -0.23
CA VAL A 74 -8.99 -16.87 -1.65
C VAL A 74 -9.70 -18.21 -1.81
N VAL A 75 -9.37 -19.20 -0.97
CA VAL A 75 -9.99 -20.53 -1.04
C VAL A 75 -11.50 -20.46 -0.83
N VAL A 76 -11.95 -19.65 0.13
CA VAL A 76 -13.38 -19.41 0.38
C VAL A 76 -14.05 -18.73 -0.80
N GLU A 77 -13.45 -17.67 -1.35
CA GLU A 77 -13.98 -16.99 -2.55
C GLU A 77 -14.07 -17.92 -3.76
N THR A 78 -13.00 -18.68 -4.04
CA THR A 78 -13.00 -19.66 -5.13
C THR A 78 -14.08 -20.72 -4.90
N GLY A 79 -14.18 -21.28 -3.69
CA GLY A 79 -15.24 -22.24 -3.36
C GLY A 79 -16.65 -21.68 -3.61
N LEU A 80 -16.88 -20.42 -3.24
CA LEU A 80 -18.14 -19.72 -3.52
C LEU A 80 -18.39 -19.51 -5.02
N GLN A 81 -17.36 -19.20 -5.82
CA GLN A 81 -17.50 -19.06 -7.28
C GLN A 81 -17.89 -20.39 -7.96
N HIS A 82 -17.45 -21.53 -7.40
CA HIS A 82 -17.80 -22.86 -7.92
C HIS A 82 -19.25 -23.28 -7.59
N LEU A 83 -19.93 -22.62 -6.64
CA LEU A 83 -21.36 -22.87 -6.39
C LEU A 83 -22.22 -22.54 -7.61
N GLY A 84 -21.79 -21.59 -8.44
CA GLY A 84 -22.53 -21.16 -9.62
C GLY A 84 -22.78 -22.30 -10.63
N PRO A 85 -21.72 -22.97 -11.12
CA PRO A 85 -21.85 -24.16 -11.96
C PRO A 85 -22.68 -25.28 -11.33
N LEU A 86 -22.52 -25.56 -10.03
CA LEU A 86 -23.27 -26.61 -9.33
C LEU A 86 -24.77 -26.31 -9.27
N LEU A 87 -25.14 -25.07 -8.92
CA LEU A 87 -26.53 -24.63 -8.90
C LEU A 87 -27.15 -24.62 -10.30
N THR A 88 -26.35 -24.29 -11.32
CA THR A 88 -26.77 -24.35 -12.72
C THR A 88 -27.05 -25.79 -13.16
N GLN A 89 -26.22 -26.74 -12.75
CA GLN A 89 -26.46 -28.16 -12.99
C GLN A 89 -27.77 -28.63 -12.34
N VAL A 90 -27.99 -28.30 -11.06
CA VAL A 90 -29.24 -28.67 -10.35
C VAL A 90 -30.47 -28.06 -11.02
N ALA A 91 -30.38 -26.79 -11.47
CA ALA A 91 -31.46 -26.13 -12.19
C ALA A 91 -31.82 -26.85 -13.50
N ILE A 92 -30.83 -27.35 -14.24
CA ILE A 92 -31.04 -28.08 -15.49
C ILE A 92 -31.62 -29.47 -15.21
N ASP A 93 -30.92 -30.27 -14.41
CA ASP A 93 -31.23 -31.69 -14.21
C ASP A 93 -32.55 -31.89 -13.45
N HIS A 94 -32.78 -31.10 -12.40
CA HIS A 94 -33.91 -31.29 -11.49
C HIS A 94 -34.99 -30.21 -11.64
N GLY A 95 -34.70 -29.10 -12.31
CA GLY A 95 -35.68 -28.06 -12.63
C GLY A 95 -36.25 -28.27 -14.03
N VAL A 96 -35.42 -28.04 -15.06
CA VAL A 96 -35.85 -28.04 -16.46
C VAL A 96 -36.21 -29.44 -16.95
N MET A 97 -35.33 -30.44 -16.78
CA MET A 97 -35.59 -31.80 -17.29
C MET A 97 -36.74 -32.49 -16.55
N ALA A 98 -36.90 -32.23 -15.25
CA ALA A 98 -37.98 -32.78 -14.43
C ALA A 98 -39.28 -31.94 -14.47
N ALA A 99 -39.32 -30.86 -15.26
CA ALA A 99 -40.41 -29.89 -15.35
C ALA A 99 -40.90 -29.35 -13.98
N ASN A 100 -39.99 -29.26 -13.00
CA ASN A 100 -40.29 -28.81 -11.64
C ASN A 100 -39.89 -27.34 -11.45
N THR A 101 -40.89 -26.46 -11.56
CA THR A 101 -40.71 -25.01 -11.41
C THR A 101 -40.27 -24.59 -10.01
N GLY A 102 -40.62 -25.36 -8.96
CA GLY A 102 -40.21 -25.07 -7.59
C GLY A 102 -38.70 -25.21 -7.39
N VAL A 103 -38.11 -26.30 -7.89
CA VAL A 103 -36.65 -26.53 -7.84
C VAL A 103 -35.92 -25.50 -8.69
N LEU A 104 -36.47 -25.14 -9.85
CA LEU A 104 -35.88 -24.13 -10.73
C LEU A 104 -35.82 -22.75 -10.05
N VAL A 105 -36.92 -22.29 -9.44
CA VAL A 105 -36.95 -21.01 -8.72
C VAL A 105 -36.02 -21.03 -7.50
N ALA A 106 -36.00 -22.12 -6.74
CA ALA A 106 -35.09 -22.27 -5.60
C ALA A 106 -33.61 -22.22 -6.02
N ALA A 107 -33.26 -22.88 -7.13
CA ALA A 107 -31.90 -22.85 -7.68
C ALA A 107 -31.51 -21.45 -8.18
N CYS A 108 -32.41 -20.73 -8.85
CA CYS A 108 -32.18 -19.34 -9.25
C CYS A 108 -31.97 -18.41 -8.05
N LEU A 109 -32.80 -18.51 -7.01
CA LEU A 109 -32.64 -17.72 -5.79
C LEU A 109 -31.35 -18.06 -5.06
N GLY A 110 -31.00 -19.36 -4.98
CA GLY A 110 -29.73 -19.82 -4.44
C GLY A 110 -28.54 -19.27 -5.23
N TYR A 111 -28.65 -19.21 -6.55
CA TYR A 111 -27.61 -18.65 -7.42
C TYR A 111 -27.39 -17.16 -7.17
N VAL A 112 -28.46 -16.37 -7.10
CA VAL A 112 -28.37 -14.95 -6.75
C VAL A 112 -27.75 -14.76 -5.36
N GLY A 113 -28.15 -15.57 -4.37
CA GLY A 113 -27.55 -15.56 -3.04
C GLY A 113 -26.05 -15.92 -3.07
N SER A 114 -25.66 -16.90 -3.88
CA SER A 114 -24.26 -17.31 -4.04
C SER A 114 -23.39 -16.20 -4.63
N ILE A 115 -23.92 -15.43 -5.60
CA ILE A 115 -23.23 -14.25 -6.14
C ILE A 115 -23.04 -13.20 -5.07
N GLY A 116 -24.06 -12.93 -4.25
CA GLY A 116 -23.97 -12.01 -3.12
C GLY A 116 -22.86 -12.40 -2.14
N LEU A 117 -22.81 -13.68 -1.76
CA LEU A 117 -21.78 -14.22 -0.87
C LEU A 117 -20.38 -14.17 -1.51
N ALA A 118 -20.26 -14.56 -2.78
CA ALA A 118 -18.99 -14.51 -3.51
C ALA A 118 -18.46 -13.08 -3.62
N SER A 119 -19.34 -12.11 -3.91
CA SER A 119 -19.00 -10.69 -3.97
C SER A 119 -18.54 -10.16 -2.61
N GLY A 120 -19.24 -10.52 -1.53
CA GLY A 120 -18.84 -10.16 -0.17
C GLY A 120 -17.48 -10.74 0.23
N ALA A 121 -17.24 -12.03 -0.09
CA ALA A 121 -15.96 -12.68 0.14
C ALA A 121 -14.83 -12.02 -0.68
N SER A 122 -15.10 -11.70 -1.94
CA SER A 122 -14.16 -10.99 -2.82
C SER A 122 -13.80 -9.62 -2.26
N PHE A 123 -14.80 -8.84 -1.84
CA PHE A 123 -14.58 -7.54 -1.22
C PHE A 123 -13.70 -7.65 0.02
N LEU A 124 -14.00 -8.61 0.91
CA LEU A 124 -13.21 -8.82 2.13
C LEU A 124 -11.77 -9.23 1.81
N ARG A 125 -11.59 -10.13 0.84
CA ARG A 125 -10.26 -10.57 0.37
C ARG A 125 -9.46 -9.41 -0.19
N VAL A 126 -10.02 -8.65 -1.13
CA VAL A 126 -9.33 -7.51 -1.74
C VAL A 126 -8.97 -6.47 -0.68
N ARG A 127 -9.90 -6.16 0.23
CA ARG A 127 -9.66 -5.23 1.35
C ARG A 127 -8.52 -5.71 2.26
N PHE A 128 -8.48 -7.00 2.57
CA PHE A 128 -7.50 -7.58 3.47
C PHE A 128 -6.12 -7.67 2.81
N THR A 129 -6.04 -8.27 1.62
CA THR A 129 -4.79 -8.40 0.86
C THR A 129 -4.21 -7.04 0.50
N GLY A 130 -5.05 -6.05 0.16
CA GLY A 130 -4.60 -4.68 -0.09
C GLY A 130 -3.92 -4.05 1.13
N ARG A 131 -4.55 -4.14 2.32
CA ARG A 131 -3.93 -3.64 3.57
C ARG A 131 -2.63 -4.37 3.91
N LEU A 132 -2.59 -5.69 3.68
CA LEU A 132 -1.39 -6.49 3.94
C LEU A 132 -0.24 -6.08 3.01
N GLY A 133 -0.53 -5.89 1.71
CA GLY A 133 0.45 -5.42 0.74
C GLY A 133 0.96 -4.02 1.07
N GLU A 134 0.08 -3.10 1.46
CA GLU A 134 0.46 -1.75 1.86
C GLU A 134 1.37 -1.74 3.09
N ARG A 135 1.09 -2.56 4.11
CA ARG A 135 1.96 -2.72 5.29
C ARG A 135 3.34 -3.26 4.94
N LEU A 136 3.39 -4.33 4.14
CA LEU A 136 4.65 -4.90 3.66
C LEU A 136 5.47 -3.84 2.93
N VAL A 137 4.84 -3.06 2.05
CA VAL A 137 5.55 -2.03 1.28
C VAL A 137 5.98 -0.85 2.15
N TYR A 138 5.18 -0.47 3.14
CA TYR A 138 5.58 0.54 4.12
C TYR A 138 6.85 0.11 4.87
N GLU A 139 6.89 -1.12 5.40
CA GLU A 139 8.08 -1.63 6.10
C GLU A 139 9.30 -1.68 5.18
N LEU A 140 9.10 -2.11 3.94
CA LEU A 140 10.17 -2.14 2.96
C LEU A 140 10.71 -0.73 2.65
N ARG A 141 9.82 0.24 2.42
CA ARG A 141 10.19 1.64 2.14
C ARG A 141 11.01 2.22 3.28
N VAL A 142 10.58 2.03 4.53
CA VAL A 142 11.32 2.48 5.72
C VAL A 142 12.70 1.83 5.78
N ARG A 143 12.79 0.51 5.53
CA ARG A 143 14.07 -0.21 5.57
C ARG A 143 15.03 0.27 4.48
N VAL A 144 14.57 0.39 3.24
CA VAL A 144 15.37 0.86 2.10
C VAL A 144 15.84 2.30 2.31
N PHE A 145 14.94 3.19 2.73
CA PHE A 145 15.28 4.59 3.00
C PHE A 145 16.30 4.72 4.14
N SER A 146 16.12 3.96 5.22
CA SER A 146 17.06 3.96 6.34
C SER A 146 18.46 3.44 5.97
N HIS A 147 18.53 2.53 4.99
CA HIS A 147 19.80 2.04 4.46
C HIS A 147 20.50 3.11 3.61
N PHE A 148 19.77 3.78 2.73
CA PHE A 148 20.31 4.87 1.91
C PHE A 148 20.84 6.04 2.74
N GLN A 149 20.11 6.45 3.79
CA GLN A 149 20.55 7.56 4.66
C GLN A 149 21.87 7.30 5.40
N ARG A 150 22.29 6.03 5.52
CA ARG A 150 23.52 5.63 6.25
C ARG A 150 24.69 5.34 5.33
N GLN A 151 24.50 5.43 4.02
CA GLN A 151 25.55 5.20 3.04
C GLN A 151 26.56 6.35 3.06
N SER A 152 27.84 6.05 2.88
CA SER A 152 28.92 7.05 2.96
C SER A 152 28.79 8.11 1.88
N LEU A 153 29.27 9.33 2.16
CA LEU A 153 29.34 10.41 1.16
C LEU A 153 30.18 10.01 -0.05
N ASP A 154 31.22 9.18 0.13
CA ASP A 154 32.04 8.62 -0.96
C ASP A 154 31.21 7.91 -2.03
N PHE A 155 30.16 7.17 -1.65
CA PHE A 155 29.24 6.51 -2.57
C PHE A 155 28.47 7.52 -3.46
N PHE A 156 28.24 8.73 -2.97
CA PHE A 156 27.50 9.77 -3.69
C PHE A 156 28.40 10.72 -4.50
N THR A 157 29.71 10.72 -4.25
CA THR A 157 30.69 11.56 -4.97
C THR A 157 31.29 10.91 -6.22
N GLU A 158 31.14 9.60 -6.41
CA GLU A 158 31.81 8.85 -7.49
C GLU A 158 31.07 8.92 -8.85
N GLU A 159 29.82 9.40 -8.89
CA GLU A 159 29.00 9.50 -10.11
C GLU A 159 28.15 10.79 -10.16
N LYS A 160 27.74 11.23 -11.37
CA LYS A 160 26.97 12.48 -11.57
C LYS A 160 25.69 12.46 -10.71
N ALA A 161 25.65 13.30 -9.66
CA ALA A 161 24.59 13.34 -8.65
C ALA A 161 23.14 13.35 -9.21
N GLY A 162 22.92 13.97 -10.38
CA GLY A 162 21.59 13.98 -11.04
C GLY A 162 21.12 12.62 -11.57
N VAL A 163 22.03 11.76 -12.05
CA VAL A 163 21.68 10.40 -12.53
C VAL A 163 21.44 9.46 -11.36
N LEU A 164 22.21 9.61 -10.28
CA LEU A 164 22.03 8.87 -9.02
C LEU A 164 20.67 9.18 -8.37
N MET A 165 20.28 10.45 -8.28
CA MET A 165 18.96 10.86 -7.74
C MET A 165 17.79 10.32 -8.57
N THR A 166 17.92 10.34 -9.90
CA THR A 166 16.89 9.83 -10.81
C THR A 166 16.78 8.30 -10.72
N ARG A 167 17.91 7.59 -10.68
CA ARG A 167 17.93 6.14 -10.46
C ARG A 167 17.39 5.76 -9.08
N MET A 168 17.76 6.46 -8.01
CA MET A 168 17.20 6.20 -6.68
C MET A 168 15.68 6.34 -6.66
N THR A 169 15.14 7.43 -7.21
CA THR A 169 13.68 7.63 -7.23
C THR A 169 12.99 6.57 -8.09
N SER A 170 13.49 6.34 -9.30
CA SER A 170 12.93 5.36 -10.25
C SER A 170 13.05 3.92 -9.73
N ASP A 171 14.17 3.56 -9.10
CA ASP A 171 14.40 2.22 -8.58
C ASP A 171 13.57 1.98 -7.31
N ILE A 172 13.40 2.98 -6.44
CA ILE A 172 12.50 2.90 -5.27
C ILE A 172 11.05 2.76 -5.72
N GLU A 173 10.65 3.45 -6.78
CA GLU A 173 9.31 3.35 -7.35
C GLU A 173 9.10 1.99 -8.02
N ALA A 174 10.07 1.51 -8.81
CA ALA A 174 10.04 0.17 -9.40
C ALA A 174 10.02 -0.94 -8.33
N LEU A 175 10.82 -0.80 -7.27
CA LEU A 175 10.77 -1.70 -6.11
C LEU A 175 9.39 -1.60 -5.43
N THR A 176 8.86 -0.40 -5.21
CA THR A 176 7.50 -0.24 -4.65
C THR A 176 6.48 -1.03 -5.47
N VAL A 177 6.46 -0.88 -6.80
CA VAL A 177 5.53 -1.60 -7.69
C VAL A 177 5.78 -3.10 -7.65
N LEU A 178 7.04 -3.54 -7.73
CA LEU A 178 7.41 -4.96 -7.65
C LEU A 178 6.91 -5.59 -6.36
N PHE A 179 6.96 -4.88 -5.23
CA PHE A 179 6.55 -5.41 -3.93
C PHE A 179 5.03 -5.23 -3.68
N GLN A 180 4.40 -4.14 -4.13
CA GLN A 180 2.95 -3.90 -3.99
C GLN A 180 2.15 -4.84 -4.88
N GLU A 181 2.50 -4.90 -6.16
CA GLU A 181 1.72 -5.59 -7.17
C GLU A 181 2.34 -6.94 -7.50
N GLY A 182 3.66 -7.01 -7.65
CA GLY A 182 4.35 -8.24 -8.06
C GLY A 182 4.36 -9.30 -6.96
N LEU A 183 5.00 -9.02 -5.83
CA LEU A 183 5.32 -10.03 -4.83
C LEU A 183 4.09 -10.57 -4.11
N VAL A 184 3.16 -9.70 -3.71
CA VAL A 184 1.93 -10.10 -3.01
C VAL A 184 1.05 -10.93 -3.95
N ASN A 185 0.86 -10.48 -5.19
CA ASN A 185 0.04 -11.19 -6.16
C ASN A 185 0.70 -12.52 -6.56
N PHE A 186 2.02 -12.53 -6.74
CA PHE A 186 2.77 -13.77 -6.97
C PHE A 186 2.62 -14.76 -5.81
N ALA A 187 2.78 -14.32 -4.56
CA ALA A 187 2.62 -15.19 -3.39
C ALA A 187 1.20 -15.75 -3.30
N VAL A 188 0.18 -14.92 -3.54
CA VAL A 188 -1.22 -15.35 -3.59
C VAL A 188 -1.43 -16.36 -4.71
N GLN A 189 -1.01 -16.07 -5.94
CA GLN A 189 -1.21 -16.95 -7.09
C GLN A 189 -0.46 -18.28 -6.96
N ALA A 190 0.80 -18.25 -6.50
CA ALA A 190 1.57 -19.47 -6.27
C ALA A 190 0.88 -20.37 -5.23
N MET A 191 0.35 -19.78 -4.16
CA MET A 191 -0.38 -20.51 -3.15
C MET A 191 -1.73 -21.02 -3.65
N THR A 192 -2.48 -20.23 -4.43
CA THR A 192 -3.72 -20.65 -5.09
C THR A 192 -3.48 -21.84 -6.01
N LEU A 193 -2.40 -21.80 -6.80
CA LEU A 193 -2.02 -22.89 -7.69
C LEU A 193 -1.80 -24.19 -6.90
N VAL A 194 -1.02 -24.12 -5.81
CA VAL A 194 -0.80 -25.28 -4.92
C VAL A 194 -2.11 -25.84 -4.39
N VAL A 195 -3.02 -24.99 -3.89
CA VAL A 195 -4.31 -25.44 -3.34
C VAL A 195 -5.19 -26.09 -4.40
N ILE A 196 -5.34 -25.49 -5.58
CA ILE A 196 -6.14 -26.06 -6.66
C ILE A 196 -5.55 -27.39 -7.15
N THR A 197 -4.23 -27.47 -7.31
CA THR A 197 -3.56 -28.71 -7.69
C THR A 197 -3.82 -29.82 -6.66
N VAL A 198 -3.69 -29.51 -5.37
CA VAL A 198 -4.00 -30.48 -4.30
C VAL A 198 -5.48 -30.89 -4.33
N TYR A 199 -6.39 -29.93 -4.52
CA TYR A 199 -7.83 -30.20 -4.64
C TYR A 199 -8.14 -31.14 -5.80
N LEU A 200 -7.54 -30.92 -6.98
CA LEU A 200 -7.73 -31.77 -8.16
C LEU A 200 -7.17 -33.18 -7.96
N LEU A 201 -5.97 -33.32 -7.38
CA LEU A 201 -5.36 -34.63 -7.11
C LEU A 201 -6.17 -35.46 -6.09
N VAL A 202 -6.81 -34.79 -5.12
CA VAL A 202 -7.65 -35.47 -4.12
C VAL A 202 -8.98 -35.93 -4.74
N LEU A 203 -9.54 -35.17 -5.68
CA LEU A 203 -10.82 -35.48 -6.33
C LEU A 203 -10.70 -36.47 -7.49
N ASN A 204 -9.59 -36.48 -8.21
CA ASN A 204 -9.28 -37.46 -9.26
C ASN A 204 -7.81 -37.89 -9.12
N PRO A 205 -7.53 -38.95 -8.33
CA PRO A 205 -6.18 -39.48 -8.16
C PRO A 205 -5.61 -40.07 -9.46
#